data_AF-A0A9P9EHD8-F1
#
_entry.id   AF-A0A9P9EHD8-F1
#
_cell.length_a   1.000
_cell.length_b   1.000
_cell.length_c   1.000
_cell.angle_alpha   90.00
_cell.angle_beta   90.00
_cell.angle_gamma   90.00
#
_symmetry.space_group_name_H-M   'P 1'
#
loop_
_entity.id
_entity.type
_entity.pdbx_description
1 polymer ?
#
loop_
_entity_poly.entity_id
_entity_poly.type
_entity_poly.pdbx_seq_one_letter_code
_entity_poly.pdbx_strand_id
1 'polypeptide(L)'
;MRLEVVAAAEKSRKSYTIATAQSCSLSTPDDASNRFSSSKSYPKHVWSPAGGWYAQPANWRGNTLVAGAVIFGIVAITWNFSAGRETWARKPEPGQWYPSRYWSKQLIEYDKQDRLKAEQEK
;
A
#
# COMPACT_ATOMS: atom_id res chain seq x y z
N MET A 1 42.13 40.15 -24.01
CA MET A 1 42.12 41.61 -23.82
C MET A 1 40.69 42.10 -23.90
N ARG A 2 40.33 42.92 -22.91
CA ARG A 2 39.04 43.56 -22.62
C ARG A 2 38.43 44.21 -23.87
N LEU A 3 37.19 43.90 -24.21
CA LEU A 3 36.40 44.65 -25.19
C LEU A 3 35.19 45.25 -24.47
N GLU A 4 35.32 46.54 -24.18
CA GLU A 4 34.23 47.45 -23.86
C GLU A 4 33.58 47.85 -25.17
N VAL A 5 32.25 47.75 -25.31
CA VAL A 5 31.57 48.51 -26.36
C VAL A 5 30.14 48.90 -25.98
N VAL A 6 29.90 50.20 -26.19
CA VAL A 6 28.63 50.90 -26.44
C VAL A 6 27.86 51.42 -25.22
N ALA A 7 28.35 52.57 -24.76
CA ALA A 7 27.50 53.72 -24.47
C ALA A 7 26.70 54.15 -25.72
N ALA A 8 25.42 54.50 -25.54
CA ALA A 8 24.66 55.57 -26.21
C ALA A 8 23.20 55.18 -26.47
N ALA A 9 22.27 55.89 -25.82
CA ALA A 9 21.07 56.49 -26.40
C ALA A 9 20.08 56.79 -25.26
N GLU A 10 20.02 58.02 -24.77
CA GLU A 10 19.05 59.01 -25.26
C GLU A 10 17.71 58.85 -24.53
N LYS A 11 17.57 59.46 -23.35
CA LYS A 11 17.07 60.84 -23.19
C LYS A 11 15.69 61.02 -23.80
N SER A 12 14.73 61.35 -22.93
CA SER A 12 13.39 61.88 -23.21
C SER A 12 12.26 60.87 -23.25
N ARG A 13 11.57 60.74 -22.10
CA ARG A 13 10.29 61.43 -21.99
C ARG A 13 9.85 61.63 -20.55
N LYS A 14 9.79 62.92 -20.21
CA LYS A 14 8.70 63.56 -19.48
C LYS A 14 8.70 63.37 -17.97
N SER A 15 9.42 64.30 -17.35
CA SER A 15 8.95 65.06 -16.21
C SER A 15 7.44 65.32 -16.26
N TYR A 16 6.73 64.86 -15.23
CA TYR A 16 5.60 65.56 -14.66
C TYR A 16 5.83 65.58 -13.14
N THR A 17 6.41 66.69 -12.68
CA THR A 17 6.04 67.30 -11.39
C THR A 17 4.50 67.36 -11.36
N ILE A 18 3.79 67.10 -10.26
CA ILE A 18 3.68 67.87 -9.02
C ILE A 18 2.87 67.04 -7.99
N ALA A 19 2.99 67.42 -6.71
CA ALA A 19 2.12 67.12 -5.56
C ALA A 19 2.67 66.16 -4.49
N THR A 20 3.40 66.78 -3.58
CA THR A 20 3.13 66.78 -2.13
C THR A 20 3.16 65.45 -1.38
N ALA A 21 4.24 65.31 -0.62
CA ALA A 21 4.40 64.57 0.61
C ALA A 21 3.10 64.07 1.28
N GLN A 22 2.96 62.75 1.36
CA GLN A 22 2.35 62.14 2.53
C GLN A 22 3.13 60.88 2.90
N SER A 23 3.68 60.92 4.11
CA SER A 23 4.43 59.87 4.77
C SER A 23 3.70 58.52 4.74
N CYS A 24 4.21 57.55 3.99
CA CYS A 24 3.96 56.14 4.25
C CYS A 24 5.31 55.44 4.26
N SER A 25 5.76 55.16 5.47
CA SER A 25 6.85 54.27 5.83
C SER A 25 6.91 53.03 4.92
N LEU A 26 8.06 52.90 4.26
CA LEU A 26 8.72 51.68 3.82
C LEU A 26 7.99 50.37 4.22
N SER A 27 7.39 49.71 3.24
CA SER A 27 7.13 48.28 3.29
C SER A 27 7.77 47.70 2.03
N THR A 28 8.88 47.00 2.21
CA THR A 28 9.66 46.37 1.14
C THR A 28 8.80 45.32 0.41
N PRO A 29 8.91 45.20 -0.92
CA PRO A 29 8.20 44.18 -1.70
C PRO A 29 8.92 42.81 -1.65
N ASP A 30 9.16 42.27 -0.45
CA ASP A 30 9.78 40.95 -0.24
C ASP A 30 8.79 39.85 0.20
N ASP A 31 7.48 40.05 0.05
CA ASP A 31 6.46 39.04 0.42
C ASP A 31 5.53 38.70 -0.76
N ALA A 32 6.14 38.30 -1.88
CA ALA A 32 5.43 37.76 -3.04
C ALA A 32 5.64 36.24 -3.23
N SER A 33 6.54 35.61 -2.46
CA SER A 33 6.86 34.18 -2.60
C SER A 33 6.00 33.25 -1.72
N ASN A 34 5.18 33.78 -0.81
CA ASN A 34 4.50 32.97 0.21
C ASN A 34 2.97 32.86 0.07
N ARG A 35 2.41 33.01 -1.14
CA ARG A 35 0.98 32.76 -1.41
C ARG A 35 0.66 31.37 -1.98
N PHE A 36 1.65 30.48 -2.09
CA PHE A 36 1.44 29.11 -2.58
C PHE A 36 1.90 28.02 -1.62
N SER A 37 1.93 28.28 -0.31
CA SER A 37 1.91 27.18 0.66
C SER A 37 0.49 26.97 1.13
N SER A 38 -0.31 26.25 0.32
CA SER A 38 -1.54 25.64 0.83
C SER A 38 -1.13 24.51 1.78
N SER A 39 -0.74 24.88 3.00
CA SER A 39 -0.53 23.92 4.07
C SER A 39 -1.90 23.29 4.35
N LYS A 40 -2.17 22.16 3.71
CA LYS A 40 -3.34 21.34 4.00
C LYS A 40 -3.13 20.80 5.41
N SER A 41 -3.67 21.53 6.39
CA SER A 41 -3.74 21.10 7.78
C SER A 41 -4.79 20.00 7.87
N TYR A 42 -4.36 18.76 7.61
CA TYR A 42 -5.22 17.62 7.87
C TYR A 42 -5.38 17.47 9.39
N PRO A 43 -6.61 17.32 9.90
CA PRO A 43 -6.84 17.14 11.32
C PRO A 43 -6.12 15.86 11.77
N LYS A 44 -5.09 16.02 12.62
CA LYS A 44 -4.21 14.94 13.06
C LYS A 44 -4.88 13.99 14.06
N HIS A 45 -5.97 14.45 14.68
CA HIS A 45 -6.76 13.72 15.66
C HIS A 45 -8.09 13.26 15.05
N VAL A 46 -8.03 12.60 13.90
CA VAL A 46 -9.18 11.88 13.34
C VAL A 46 -8.78 10.42 13.26
N TRP A 47 -9.44 9.62 14.09
CA TRP A 47 -9.23 8.18 14.11
C TRP A 47 -10.34 7.52 13.29
N SER A 48 -9.92 6.71 12.33
CA SER A 48 -10.79 5.81 11.57
C SER A 48 -10.28 4.38 11.74
N PRO A 49 -11.15 3.38 11.94
CA PRO A 49 -10.73 2.01 12.19
C PRO A 49 -9.93 1.39 11.03
N ALA A 50 -10.13 1.87 9.80
CA ALA A 50 -9.41 1.42 8.60
C ALA A 50 -8.11 2.21 8.32
N GLY A 51 -7.76 3.19 9.16
CA GLY A 51 -6.68 4.14 8.90
C GLY A 51 -7.16 5.43 8.20
N GLY A 52 -6.28 6.43 8.16
CA GLY A 52 -6.54 7.76 7.58
C GLY A 52 -5.83 7.98 6.24
N TRP A 53 -5.76 9.24 5.81
CA TRP A 53 -5.09 9.63 4.57
C TRP A 53 -3.56 9.43 4.69
N TYR A 54 -3.00 8.54 3.86
CA TYR A 54 -1.59 8.10 3.89
C TYR A 54 -1.13 7.53 5.24
N ALA A 55 -1.84 6.52 5.75
CA ALA A 55 -1.41 5.80 6.95
C ALA A 55 -0.10 5.04 6.71
N GLN A 56 1.01 5.57 7.25
CA GLN A 56 2.32 4.89 7.30
C GLN A 56 2.68 4.59 8.76
N PRO A 57 2.07 3.56 9.37
CA PRO A 57 2.44 3.17 10.73
C PRO A 57 3.87 2.63 10.73
N ALA A 58 4.69 3.08 11.68
CA ALA A 58 6.09 2.67 11.80
C ALA A 58 6.25 1.14 11.91
N ASN A 59 5.25 0.44 12.46
CA ASN A 59 5.27 -1.00 12.71
C ASN A 59 4.44 -1.82 11.70
N TRP A 60 4.28 -1.36 10.45
CA TRP A 60 3.45 -2.04 9.45
C TRP A 60 3.81 -3.52 9.26
N ARG A 61 5.11 -3.87 9.33
CA ARG A 61 5.59 -5.25 9.16
C ARG A 61 5.07 -6.16 10.28
N GLY A 62 5.20 -5.73 11.53
CA GLY A 62 4.75 -6.51 12.68
C GLY A 62 3.23 -6.71 12.66
N ASN A 63 2.47 -5.65 12.38
CA ASN A 63 1.02 -5.73 12.37
C ASN A 63 0.50 -6.66 11.26
N THR A 64 1.10 -6.63 10.06
CA THR A 64 0.73 -7.54 8.98
C THR A 64 1.14 -8.98 9.27
N LEU A 65 2.26 -9.21 9.95
CA LEU A 65 2.66 -10.55 10.39
C LEU A 65 1.66 -11.13 11.38
N VAL A 66 1.22 -10.34 12.36
CA VAL A 66 0.20 -10.76 13.35
C VAL A 66 -1.12 -11.03 12.64
N ALA A 67 -1.58 -10.12 11.77
CA ALA A 67 -2.82 -10.33 11.02
C ALA A 67 -2.75 -11.58 10.14
N GLY A 68 -1.64 -11.78 9.42
CA GLY A 68 -1.40 -12.96 8.61
C GLY A 68 -1.38 -14.25 9.43
N ALA A 69 -0.74 -14.25 10.59
CA ALA A 69 -0.71 -15.40 11.49
C ALA A 69 -2.11 -15.78 12.01
N VAL A 70 -2.93 -14.79 12.36
CA VAL A 70 -4.31 -15.03 12.80
C VAL A 70 -5.15 -15.62 11.66
N ILE A 71 -5.07 -15.04 10.46
CA ILE A 71 -5.79 -15.54 9.29
C ILE A 71 -5.35 -16.97 8.97
N PHE A 72 -4.05 -17.23 8.95
CA PHE A 72 -3.51 -18.55 8.70
C PHE A 72 -3.95 -19.58 9.75
N GLY A 73 -3.97 -19.19 11.03
CA GLY A 73 -4.47 -20.03 12.11
C GLY A 73 -5.95 -20.42 11.91
N ILE A 74 -6.81 -19.46 11.57
CA ILE A 74 -8.23 -19.72 11.31
C ILE A 74 -8.41 -20.64 10.09
N VAL A 75 -7.68 -20.38 9.01
CA VAL A 75 -7.72 -21.21 7.79
C VAL A 75 -7.25 -22.64 8.09
N ALA A 76 -6.16 -22.82 8.84
CA ALA A 76 -5.65 -24.14 9.19
C ALA A 76 -6.65 -24.95 10.03
N ILE A 77 -7.31 -24.32 11.02
CA ILE A 77 -8.33 -24.99 11.82
C ILE A 77 -9.52 -25.39 10.96
N THR A 78 -10.02 -24.46 10.15
CA THR A 78 -11.16 -24.68 9.26
C THR A 78 -10.86 -25.76 8.23
N TRP A 79 -9.64 -25.77 7.67
CA TRP A 79 -9.17 -26.79 6.73
C TRP A 79 -9.14 -28.18 7.37
N ASN A 80 -8.55 -28.33 8.56
CA ASN A 80 -8.50 -29.60 9.27
C ASN A 80 -9.90 -30.12 9.62
N PHE A 81 -10.80 -29.21 10.03
CA PHE A 81 -12.19 -29.54 10.31
C PHE A 81 -12.94 -29.99 9.06
N SER A 82 -12.75 -29.30 7.93
CA SER A 82 -13.33 -29.65 6.63
C SER A 82 -12.83 -31.02 6.16
N ALA A 83 -11.51 -31.21 6.10
CA ALA A 83 -10.88 -32.45 5.63
C ALA A 83 -11.25 -33.67 6.48
N GLY A 84 -11.57 -33.48 7.77
CA GLY A 84 -12.04 -34.54 8.65
C GLY A 84 -13.51 -34.94 8.45
N ARG A 85 -14.32 -34.09 7.81
CA ARG A 85 -15.76 -34.33 7.56
C ARG A 85 -16.07 -34.80 6.14
N GLU A 86 -15.11 -34.76 5.24
CA GLU A 86 -15.27 -35.26 3.89
C GLU A 86 -15.42 -36.79 3.88
N THR A 87 -16.64 -37.26 3.61
CA THR A 87 -16.96 -38.68 3.42
C THR A 87 -17.36 -38.97 1.98
N TRP A 88 -16.83 -40.04 1.42
CA TRP A 88 -17.06 -40.53 0.07
C TRP A 88 -17.99 -41.74 0.11
N ALA A 89 -19.09 -41.71 -0.63
CA ALA A 89 -20.05 -42.81 -0.69
C ALA A 89 -19.47 -44.08 -1.32
N ARG A 90 -18.51 -43.92 -2.25
CA ARG A 90 -17.86 -45.02 -2.96
C ARG A 90 -16.37 -44.74 -3.13
N LYS A 91 -15.57 -45.79 -3.03
CA LYS A 91 -14.15 -45.75 -3.35
C LYS A 91 -13.96 -45.46 -4.85
N PRO A 92 -13.14 -44.47 -5.23
CA PRO A 92 -12.87 -44.16 -6.63
C PRO A 92 -12.08 -45.27 -7.33
N GLU A 93 -12.16 -45.29 -8.66
CA GLU A 93 -11.43 -46.24 -9.50
C GLU A 93 -9.91 -45.98 -9.45
N PRO A 94 -9.08 -47.04 -9.38
CA PRO A 94 -7.63 -46.89 -9.44
C PRO A 94 -7.21 -46.28 -10.80
N GLY A 95 -6.34 -45.26 -10.75
CA GLY A 95 -5.78 -44.59 -11.95
C GLY A 95 -6.31 -43.18 -12.23
N GLN A 96 -7.45 -42.78 -11.66
CA GLN A 96 -7.97 -41.42 -11.80
C GLN A 96 -7.28 -40.45 -10.83
N TRP A 97 -6.90 -39.23 -11.23
CA TRP A 97 -6.26 -38.24 -10.35
C TRP A 97 -7.28 -37.29 -9.70
N TYR A 98 -7.16 -37.08 -8.38
CA TYR A 98 -8.01 -36.16 -7.62
C TYR A 98 -7.15 -35.29 -6.69
N PRO A 99 -7.38 -33.96 -6.65
CA PRO A 99 -6.61 -33.07 -5.75
C PRO A 99 -6.89 -33.38 -4.28
N SER A 100 -8.10 -33.83 -3.96
CA SER A 100 -8.52 -34.19 -2.60
C SER A 100 -7.74 -35.36 -1.99
N ARG A 101 -7.02 -36.18 -2.80
CA ARG A 101 -6.18 -37.27 -2.28
C ARG A 101 -5.08 -36.80 -1.34
N TYR A 102 -4.64 -35.55 -1.43
CA TYR A 102 -3.58 -35.04 -0.55
C TYR A 102 -4.06 -34.76 0.89
N TRP A 103 -5.37 -34.57 1.12
CA TRP A 103 -5.89 -34.12 2.42
C TRP A 103 -7.13 -34.86 2.92
N SER A 104 -7.98 -35.44 2.06
CA SER A 104 -9.14 -36.21 2.51
C SER A 104 -8.69 -37.53 3.13
N LYS A 105 -9.01 -37.74 4.41
CA LYS A 105 -8.57 -38.91 5.19
C LYS A 105 -8.98 -40.25 4.57
N GLN A 106 -10.21 -40.33 4.04
CA GLN A 106 -10.76 -41.56 3.45
C GLN A 106 -10.00 -41.99 2.19
N LEU A 107 -9.63 -41.04 1.34
CA LEU A 107 -8.85 -41.31 0.12
C LEU A 107 -7.44 -41.79 0.46
N ILE A 108 -6.77 -41.12 1.39
CA ILE A 108 -5.43 -41.49 1.87
C ILE A 108 -5.44 -42.92 2.44
N GLU A 109 -6.49 -43.29 3.18
CA GLU A 109 -6.61 -44.63 3.75
C GLU A 109 -6.84 -45.70 2.68
N TYR A 110 -7.66 -45.42 1.67
CA TYR A 110 -7.83 -46.31 0.52
C TYR A 110 -6.52 -46.52 -0.24
N ASP A 111 -5.75 -45.45 -0.47
CA ASP A 111 -4.46 -45.54 -1.16
C ASP A 111 -3.44 -46.36 -0.34
N LYS A 112 -3.45 -46.26 1.00
CA LYS A 112 -2.65 -47.11 1.89
C LYS A 112 -3.05 -48.58 1.80
N GLN A 113 -4.36 -48.87 1.84
CA GLN A 113 -4.87 -50.23 1.75
C GLN A 113 -4.52 -50.89 0.41
N ASP A 114 -4.58 -50.14 -0.69
CA ASP A 114 -4.21 -50.64 -2.01
C ASP A 114 -2.72 -50.96 -2.12
N ARG A 115 -1.87 -50.12 -1.52
CA ARG A 115 -0.43 -50.39 -1.44
C ARG A 115 -0.13 -51.66 -0.65
N LEU A 116 -0.74 -51.82 0.52
CA LEU A 116 -0.55 -53.00 1.37
C LEU A 116 -1.02 -54.30 0.68
N LYS A 117 -2.15 -54.25 -0.04
CA LYS A 117 -2.63 -55.41 -0.82
C LYS A 117 -1.67 -55.78 -1.95
N ALA A 118 -1.19 -54.79 -2.70
CA ALA A 118 -0.21 -55.03 -3.75
C ALA A 118 1.11 -55.61 -3.23
N GLU A 119 1.50 -55.25 -1.99
CA GLU A 119 2.66 -55.83 -1.31
C GLU A 119 2.41 -57.27 -0.81
N GLN A 120 1.18 -57.62 -0.45
CA GLN A 120 0.81 -58.98 -0.02
C GLN A 120 0.64 -59.96 -1.18
N GLU A 121 0.22 -59.48 -2.35
CA GLU A 121 0.03 -60.28 -3.56
C GLU A 121 1.35 -60.57 -4.30
N LYS A 122 2.43 -59.89 -3.92
CA LYS A 122 3.76 -60.03 -4.51
C LYS A 122 4.60 -61.08 -3.77
#